data_AF-A0A8T4FT80-F1
#
_entry.id   AF-A0A8T4FT80-F1
#
_cell.length_a   1.000
_cell.length_b   1.000
_cell.length_c   1.000
_cell.angle_alpha   90.00
_cell.angle_beta   90.00
_cell.angle_gamma   90.00
#
_symmetry.space_group_name_H-M   'P 1'
#
loop_
_entity.id
_entity.type
_entity.pdbx_description
1 polymer ?
#
loop_
_entity_poly.entity_id
_entity_poly.type
_entity_poly.pdbx_seq_one_letter_code
_entity_poly.pdbx_strand_id
1 'polypeptide(L)' 'MSADEFMSWSNSMINNLLSSGTKRTVDELTGPIWAWAMKNSMHPLHWGLACCALEMAAASAPRYDAERLGMIYRSSPRQ' A
#
# COMPACT_ATOMS: atom_id res chain seq x y z
N MET A 1 -4.97 0.78 -6.67
CA MET A 1 -5.25 -0.37 -7.54
C MET A 1 -6.68 -0.74 -7.24
N SER A 2 -7.60 -0.51 -8.17
CA SER A 2 -9.02 -0.81 -7.96
C SER A 2 -9.21 -2.33 -7.81
N ALA A 3 -10.35 -2.76 -7.25
CA ALA A 3 -10.65 -4.20 -7.13
C ALA A 3 -10.59 -4.91 -8.49
N ASP A 4 -11.00 -4.23 -9.57
CA ASP A 4 -10.99 -4.77 -10.94
C ASP A 4 -9.56 -4.91 -11.50
N GLU A 5 -8.66 -3.98 -11.16
CA GLU A 5 -7.23 -4.10 -11.48
C GLU A 5 -6.58 -5.27 -10.72
N PHE A 6 -7.00 -5.53 -9.48
CA PHE A 6 -6.54 -6.70 -8.73
C PHE A 6 -7.05 -8.01 -9.33
N MET A 7 -8.33 -8.07 -9.72
CA MET A 7 -8.91 -9.27 -10.34
C MET A 7 -8.30 -9.57 -11.70
N SER A 8 -8.05 -8.55 -12.53
CA SER A 8 -7.36 -8.74 -13.82
C SER A 8 -5.89 -9.14 -13.65
N TRP A 9 -5.17 -8.54 -12.69
CA TRP A 9 -3.82 -8.94 -12.34
C TRP A 9 -3.75 -10.39 -11.83
N SER A 10 -4.69 -10.79 -10.96
CA SER A 10 -4.81 -12.17 -10.45
C SER A 10 -5.06 -13.16 -11.58
N ASN A 11 -5.98 -12.84 -12.51
CA ASN A 11 -6.27 -13.69 -13.67
C ASN A 11 -5.06 -13.85 -14.62
N SER A 12 -4.25 -12.79 -14.81
CA SER A 12 -3.03 -12.88 -15.62
C SER A 12 -1.96 -13.73 -14.91
N MET A 13 -1.86 -13.60 -13.59
CA MET A 13 -0.94 -14.37 -12.77
C MET A 13 -1.27 -15.87 -12.77
N ILE A 14 -2.55 -16.24 -12.67
CA ILE A 14 -3.01 -17.64 -12.73
C ILE A 14 -2.61 -18.29 -14.07
N ASN A 15 -2.69 -17.54 -15.18
CA ASN A 15 -2.30 -18.04 -16.50
C ASN A 15 -0.76 -18.21 -16.65
N ASN A 16 0.03 -17.38 -15.97
CA ASN A 16 1.50 -17.47 -15.95
C ASN A 16 2.02 -18.54 -14.96
N LEU A 17 1.25 -18.81 -13.90
CA LEU A 17 1.50 -19.88 -12.92
C LEU A 17 1.41 -21.27 -13.55
N LEU A 18 0.42 -21.48 -14.41
CA LEU A 18 0.24 -22.75 -15.11
C LEU A 18 1.38 -23.06 -16.11
N SER A 19 2.19 -22.05 -16.49
CA SER A 19 3.26 -22.18 -17.48
C SER A 19 4.69 -22.13 -16.89
N SER A 20 4.86 -21.88 -15.59
CA SER A 20 6.19 -21.69 -14.96
C SER A 20 6.41 -22.60 -13.73
N GLY A 21 7.68 -22.97 -13.46
CA GLY A 21 8.06 -23.89 -12.37
C GLY A 21 8.01 -23.29 -10.95
N THR A 22 7.89 -24.16 -9.94
CA THR A 22 7.45 -23.87 -8.55
C THR A 22 8.19 -22.80 -7.75
N LYS A 23 9.45 -22.44 -8.06
CA LYS A 23 10.15 -21.35 -7.36
C LYS A 23 9.83 -19.98 -7.95
N ARG A 24 9.79 -19.88 -9.28
CA ARG A 24 9.48 -18.63 -9.99
C ARG A 24 8.02 -18.23 -9.78
N THR A 25 7.15 -19.22 -9.69
CA THR A 25 5.74 -19.03 -9.37
C THR A 25 5.52 -18.40 -8.00
N VAL A 26 6.31 -18.76 -6.99
CA VAL A 26 6.16 -18.21 -5.63
C VAL A 26 6.60 -16.74 -5.59
N ASP A 27 7.70 -16.39 -6.26
CA ASP A 27 8.17 -14.99 -6.31
C ASP A 27 7.20 -14.10 -7.10
N GLU A 28 6.68 -14.59 -8.25
CA GLU A 28 5.68 -13.88 -9.06
C GLU A 28 4.33 -13.75 -8.35
N LEU A 29 3.98 -14.71 -7.48
CA LEU A 29 2.80 -14.65 -6.62
C LEU A 29 2.92 -13.65 -5.48
N THR A 30 4.02 -13.75 -4.72
CA THR A 30 4.15 -13.10 -3.42
C THR A 30 4.58 -11.64 -3.54
N GLY A 31 5.47 -11.31 -4.47
CA GLY A 31 5.97 -9.95 -4.67
C GLY A 31 4.87 -8.89 -4.86
N PRO A 32 3.94 -9.05 -5.81
CA PRO A 32 2.86 -8.10 -6.04
C PRO A 32 1.85 -8.00 -4.88
N ILE A 33 1.54 -9.12 -4.20
CA ILE A 33 0.69 -9.11 -3.00
C ILE A 33 1.37 -8.29 -1.90
N TRP A 34 2.68 -8.46 -1.72
CA TRP A 34 3.47 -7.70 -0.76
C TRP A 34 3.51 -6.20 -1.09
N ALA A 35 3.71 -5.85 -2.37
CA ALA A 35 3.69 -4.47 -2.82
C ALA A 35 2.31 -3.82 -2.63
N TRP A 36 1.22 -4.56 -2.86
CA TRP A 36 -0.13 -4.12 -2.56
C TRP A 36 -0.34 -3.87 -1.07
N ALA A 37 0.11 -4.79 -0.21
CA ALA A 37 -0.03 -4.65 1.23
C ALA A 37 0.70 -3.41 1.75
N MET A 38 1.94 -3.17 1.29
CA MET A 38 2.73 -2.00 1.69
C MET A 38 2.12 -0.68 1.22
N LYS A 39 1.51 -0.66 0.03
CA LYS A 39 0.88 0.55 -0.52
C LYS A 39 -0.40 0.96 0.22
N ASN A 40 -1.17 0.01 0.73
CA ASN A 40 -2.46 0.28 1.38
C ASN A 40 -2.36 0.35 2.92
N SER A 41 -1.19 0.11 3.50
CA SER A 41 -0.97 0.13 4.96
C SER A 41 0.23 1.00 5.31
N MET A 42 0.18 2.27 4.93
CA MET A 42 1.29 3.19 5.15
C MET A 42 1.19 3.81 6.55
N HIS A 43 2.21 3.61 7.36
CA HIS A 43 2.30 4.16 8.73
C HIS A 43 3.45 5.16 8.85
N PRO A 44 3.31 6.38 8.30
CA PRO A 44 4.35 7.38 8.42
C PRO A 44 4.51 7.86 9.87
N LEU A 45 5.74 8.20 10.24
CA LEU A 45 6.03 8.88 11.50
C LEU A 45 5.53 10.32 11.42
N HIS A 46 4.78 10.75 12.44
CA HIS A 46 4.33 12.14 12.56
C HIS A 46 5.51 13.05 12.90
N TRP A 47 6.16 13.62 11.88
CA TRP A 47 7.35 14.47 12.02
C TRP A 47 7.11 15.89 11.46
N GLY A 48 6.47 16.74 12.26
CA GLY A 48 6.17 18.12 11.89
C GLY A 48 7.11 19.14 12.55
N LEU A 49 8.18 19.55 11.86
CA LEU A 49 9.17 20.51 12.41
C LEU A 49 8.86 21.98 12.13
N ALA A 50 8.06 22.27 11.10
CA ALA A 50 7.85 23.62 10.59
C ALA A 50 6.42 23.77 10.03
N CYS A 51 6.17 24.79 9.21
CA CYS A 51 4.85 25.09 8.65
C CYS A 51 4.24 23.96 7.80
N CYS A 52 5.05 23.09 7.18
CA CYS A 52 4.55 21.89 6.48
C CYS A 52 3.79 20.93 7.40
N ALA A 53 3.95 21.03 8.72
CA ALA A 53 3.15 20.27 9.69
C ALA A 53 1.66 20.62 9.61
N LEU A 54 1.32 21.87 9.31
CA LEU A 54 -0.07 22.31 9.16
C LEU A 54 -0.68 21.76 7.87
N GLU A 55 0.11 21.66 6.81
CA GLU A 55 -0.32 21.01 5.56
C GLU A 55 -0.53 19.51 5.77
N MET A 56 0.33 18.87 6.56
CA MET A 56 0.18 17.46 6.93
C MET A 56 -1.08 17.22 7.77
N ALA A 57 -1.42 18.12 8.70
CA ALA A 57 -2.67 18.07 9.46
C ALA A 57 -3.91 18.36 8.60
N ALA A 58 -3.81 19.29 7.64
CA ALA A 58 -4.86 19.55 6.66
C ALA A 58 -5.07 18.36 5.71
N ALA A 59 -4.02 17.60 5.42
CA ALA A 59 -4.06 16.36 4.65
C ALA A 59 -4.59 15.15 5.44
N SER A 60 -4.86 15.29 6.75
CA SER A 60 -5.62 14.31 7.55
C SER A 60 -6.97 14.88 8.03
N ALA A 61 -7.32 16.09 7.61
CA ALA A 61 -8.60 16.71 7.93
C ALA A 61 -9.73 16.11 7.06
N PRO A 62 -11.02 16.26 7.42
CA PRO A 62 -12.12 15.58 6.72
C PRO A 62 -12.24 15.91 5.22
N ARG A 63 -11.68 17.04 4.76
CA ARG A 63 -11.65 17.40 3.35
C ARG A 63 -10.70 16.51 2.54
N TYR A 64 -9.57 16.16 3.14
CA TYR A 64 -8.54 15.30 2.58
C TYR A 64 -8.26 14.22 3.62
N ASP A 65 -9.15 13.24 3.71
CA ASP A 65 -9.00 12.18 4.70
C ASP A 65 -7.92 11.17 4.26
N ALA A 66 -6.72 11.29 4.84
CA ALA A 66 -5.60 10.37 4.66
C ALA A 66 -5.92 8.94 5.13
N GLU A 67 -6.77 8.78 6.15
CA GLU A 67 -7.08 7.46 6.71
C GLU A 67 -7.85 6.58 5.72
N ARG A 68 -8.62 7.21 4.81
CA ARG A 68 -9.28 6.53 3.69
C ARG A 68 -8.31 5.80 2.76
N LEU A 69 -7.06 6.25 2.68
CA LEU A 69 -6.02 5.63 1.87
C LEU A 69 -5.18 4.62 2.67
N GLY A 70 -5.58 4.30 3.91
CA GLY A 70 -4.83 3.45 4.82
C GLY A 70 -3.56 4.11 5.37
N MET A 71 -3.51 5.46 5.35
CA MET A 71 -2.43 6.22 5.98
C MET A 71 -2.78 6.59 7.41
N ILE A 72 -1.97 6.12 8.37
CA ILE A 72 -2.15 6.47 9.78
C ILE A 72 -0.81 6.97 10.32
N TYR A 73 -0.80 8.25 10.74
CA TYR A 73 0.38 8.87 11.35
C TYR A 73 0.63 8.28 12.74
N ARG A 74 1.76 7.59 12.92
CA ARG A 74 2.20 7.08 14.23
C ARG A 74 3.13 8.08 14.88
N SER A 75 3.02 8.26 16.20
CA SER A 75 3.89 9.17 16.96
C SER A 75 5.20 8.51 17.40
N SER A 76 5.26 7.17 17.42
CA SER A 76 6.43 6.42 17.84
C SER A 76 7.13 5.75 16.66
N PRO A 77 8.47 5.83 16.53
CA PRO A 77 9.22 5.20 15.42
C PRO A 77 9.26 3.66 15.43
N ARG A 78 8.72 3.00 16.46
CA ARG A 78 8.79 1.53 16.62
C ARG A 78 7.57 0.81 16.03
N GLN A 79 6.58 1.57 15.58
CA GLN A 79 5.35 1.08 14.95
C GLN A 79 5.43 1.32 13.45
#